data_AF-A0A103UCN9-F1
#
_entry.id   AF-A0A103UCN9-F1
#
_cell.length_a   1.000
_cell.length_b   1.000
_cell.length_c   1.000
_cell.angle_alpha   90.00
_cell.angle_beta   90.00
_cell.angle_gamma   90.00
#
_symmetry.space_group_name_H-M   'P 1'
#
loop_
_entity.id
_entity.type
_entity.pdbx_description
1 polymer ?
#
loop_
_entity_poly.entity_id
_entity_poly.type
_entity_poly.pdbx_seq_one_letter_code
_entity_poly.pdbx_strand_id
1 'polypeptide(L)'
;MQNSIRFTALLGWALLAGHAAADVQPKAPSPVVMVHFDYDEKDTARLLALERRLDRAVKRAGAGELGETELHRDGNDGYLYLYGASADRLYAVARPILKSSGWLTGMEVTLRRDAGAETFPLRRDGAR
;
A
#
# COMPACT_ATOMS: atom_id res chain seq x y z
N MET A 1 37.45 48.63 54.82
CA MET A 1 36.00 48.33 54.86
C MET A 1 35.78 47.22 53.84
N GLN A 2 35.75 45.96 54.29
CA GLN A 2 34.53 45.14 54.48
C GLN A 2 33.73 45.01 53.17
N ASN A 3 33.29 43.86 52.67
CA ASN A 3 33.26 42.50 53.19
C ASN A 3 32.87 41.57 52.01
N SER A 4 33.25 40.31 52.11
CA SER A 4 32.78 39.12 51.38
C SER A 4 31.25 39.01 51.25
N ILE A 5 30.75 38.21 50.27
CA ILE A 5 29.79 37.10 50.46
C ILE A 5 29.74 36.22 49.19
N ARG A 6 29.89 34.91 49.39
CA ARG A 6 29.67 33.83 48.42
C ARG A 6 28.18 33.45 48.44
N PHE A 7 27.57 33.20 47.30
CA PHE A 7 26.33 32.41 47.22
C PHE A 7 26.50 31.24 46.25
N THR A 8 26.70 30.07 46.85
CA THR A 8 26.49 28.76 46.27
C THR A 8 25.01 28.61 45.94
N ALA A 9 24.67 28.23 44.71
CA ALA A 9 23.34 27.74 44.37
C ALA A 9 23.48 26.34 43.78
N LEU A 10 23.23 25.34 44.64
CA LEU A 10 22.88 23.98 44.23
C LEU A 10 21.44 24.03 43.70
N LEU A 11 21.20 23.60 42.47
CA LEU A 11 19.84 23.30 42.00
C LEU A 11 19.86 21.91 41.35
N GLY A 12 19.10 21.01 41.97
CA GLY A 12 19.15 19.57 41.76
C GLY A 12 18.64 19.12 40.40
N TRP A 13 19.19 18.00 39.93
CA TRP A 13 18.59 17.21 38.86
C TRP A 13 17.32 16.54 39.40
N ALA A 14 16.16 17.05 38.98
CA ALA A 14 14.93 16.28 39.00
C ALA A 14 14.98 15.29 37.83
N LEU A 15 15.11 13.99 38.13
CA LEU A 15 14.87 12.92 37.18
C LEU A 15 13.37 12.91 36.85
N LEU A 16 12.98 13.51 35.72
CA LEU A 16 11.68 13.19 35.13
C LEU A 16 11.73 11.76 34.61
N ALA A 17 11.11 10.83 35.35
CA ALA A 17 10.71 9.55 34.81
C ALA A 17 9.60 9.80 33.77
N GLY A 18 10.00 10.03 32.53
CA GLY A 18 9.08 10.05 31.39
C GLY A 18 8.53 8.64 31.17
N HIS A 19 7.29 8.41 31.57
CA HIS A 19 6.48 7.34 30.99
C HIS A 19 6.24 7.73 29.53
N ALA A 20 7.08 7.25 28.62
CA ALA A 20 6.74 7.23 27.21
C ALA A 20 5.57 6.26 27.06
N ALA A 21 4.34 6.79 27.04
CA ALA A 21 3.26 6.09 26.39
C ALA A 21 3.75 5.83 24.97
N ALA A 22 3.95 4.57 24.59
CA ALA A 22 4.29 4.20 23.24
C ALA A 22 3.18 4.75 22.35
N ASP A 23 3.48 5.85 21.66
CA ASP A 23 2.63 6.40 20.62
C ASP A 23 2.44 5.26 19.62
N VAL A 24 1.23 4.67 19.59
CA VAL A 24 0.89 3.65 18.61
C VAL A 24 0.93 4.37 17.28
N GLN A 25 2.05 4.26 16.57
CA GLN A 25 2.16 4.78 15.21
C GLN A 25 0.92 4.31 14.45
N PRO A 26 0.13 5.22 13.87
CA PRO A 26 -1.02 4.84 13.07
C PRO A 26 -0.53 3.84 12.01
N LYS A 27 -1.05 2.62 12.05
CA LYS A 27 -0.72 1.61 11.04
C LYS A 27 -1.02 2.23 9.69
N ALA A 28 -0.01 2.30 8.82
CA ALA A 28 -0.18 2.76 7.45
C ALA A 28 -1.40 2.05 6.84
N PRO A 29 -2.25 2.76 6.07
CA PRO A 29 -3.42 2.15 5.47
C PRO A 29 -2.99 0.90 4.73
N SER A 30 -3.66 -0.23 4.99
CA SER A 30 -3.39 -1.48 4.26
C SER A 30 -4.11 -1.45 2.92
N PRO A 31 -3.58 -2.10 1.87
CA PRO A 31 -4.27 -2.17 0.59
C PRO A 31 -5.60 -2.91 0.78
N VAL A 32 -6.62 -2.42 0.08
CA VAL A 32 -7.97 -3.02 0.09
C VAL A 32 -8.20 -3.91 -1.14
N VAL A 33 -7.36 -3.74 -2.17
CA VAL A 33 -7.26 -4.65 -3.31
C VAL A 33 -5.79 -4.99 -3.53
N MET A 34 -5.47 -6.26 -3.65
CA MET A 34 -4.17 -6.77 -4.06
C MET A 34 -4.36 -7.62 -5.32
N VAL A 35 -3.47 -7.46 -6.30
CA VAL A 35 -3.48 -8.25 -7.52
C VAL A 35 -2.14 -8.94 -7.64
N HIS A 36 -2.16 -10.26 -7.56
CA HIS A 36 -1.04 -11.13 -7.88
C HIS A 36 -1.10 -11.51 -9.37
N PHE A 37 0.05 -11.63 -10.02
CA PHE A 37 0.16 -12.06 -11.42
C PHE A 37 1.58 -12.55 -11.74
N ASP A 38 1.69 -13.40 -12.75
CA ASP A 38 2.97 -13.68 -13.41
C ASP A 38 3.14 -12.75 -14.62
N TYR A 39 4.37 -12.31 -14.86
CA TYR A 39 4.74 -11.43 -15.96
C TYR A 39 6.14 -11.80 -16.47
N ASP A 40 6.40 -11.60 -17.76
CA ASP A 40 7.77 -11.72 -18.30
C ASP A 40 8.47 -10.35 -18.18
N GLU A 41 9.74 -10.33 -17.75
CA GLU A 41 10.52 -9.09 -17.61
C GLU A 41 10.56 -8.27 -18.92
N LYS A 42 10.51 -8.92 -20.08
CA LYS A 42 10.44 -8.23 -21.39
C LYS A 42 9.19 -7.35 -21.54
N ASP A 43 8.14 -7.63 -20.78
CA ASP A 43 6.86 -6.90 -20.81
C ASP A 43 6.83 -5.73 -19.81
N THR A 44 7.96 -5.36 -19.18
CA THR A 44 8.05 -4.24 -18.20
C THR A 44 7.44 -2.93 -18.72
N ALA A 45 7.66 -2.57 -19.99
CA ALA A 45 7.06 -1.37 -20.57
C ALA A 45 5.53 -1.44 -20.64
N ARG A 46 4.97 -2.63 -20.87
CA ARG A 46 3.53 -2.89 -20.91
C ARG A 46 2.94 -2.91 -19.50
N LEU A 47 3.67 -3.44 -18.52
CA LEU A 47 3.31 -3.37 -17.11
C LEU A 47 3.22 -1.92 -16.63
N LEU A 48 4.23 -1.09 -16.90
CA LEU A 48 4.21 0.33 -16.55
C LEU A 48 3.04 1.08 -17.22
N ALA A 49 2.64 0.67 -18.43
CA ALA A 49 1.46 1.22 -19.08
C ALA A 49 0.14 0.80 -18.39
N LEU A 50 0.07 -0.44 -17.90
CA LEU A 50 -1.05 -0.95 -17.10
C LEU A 50 -1.16 -0.18 -15.77
N GLU A 51 -0.06 -0.03 -15.03
CA GLU A 51 -0.01 0.72 -13.77
C GLU A 51 -0.55 2.13 -13.94
N ARG A 52 -0.02 2.90 -14.91
CA ARG A 52 -0.52 4.25 -15.19
C ARG A 52 -1.99 4.29 -15.59
N ARG A 53 -2.48 3.27 -16.28
CA ARG A 53 -3.89 3.19 -16.69
C ARG A 53 -4.79 2.92 -15.48
N LEU A 54 -4.38 2.02 -14.58
CA LEU A 54 -5.08 1.74 -13.33
C LEU A 54 -5.10 2.97 -12.44
N ASP A 55 -3.94 3.56 -12.15
CA ASP A 55 -3.79 4.72 -11.28
C ASP A 55 -4.68 5.89 -11.72
N ARG A 56 -4.63 6.24 -13.00
CA ARG A 56 -5.48 7.31 -13.54
C ARG A 56 -6.97 6.99 -13.44
N ALA A 57 -7.37 5.73 -13.64
CA ALA A 57 -8.77 5.34 -13.61
C ALA A 57 -9.33 5.40 -12.19
N VAL A 58 -8.61 4.85 -11.21
CA VAL A 58 -9.05 4.83 -9.82
C VAL A 58 -9.06 6.23 -9.19
N LYS A 59 -8.07 7.07 -9.53
CA LYS A 59 -8.03 8.49 -9.12
C LYS A 59 -9.17 9.29 -9.73
N ARG A 60 -9.41 9.15 -11.04
CA ARG A 60 -10.51 9.86 -11.74
C ARG A 60 -11.88 9.48 -11.19
N ALA A 61 -12.05 8.23 -10.78
CA ALA A 61 -13.30 7.76 -10.16
C ALA A 61 -13.44 8.17 -8.68
N GLY A 62 -12.42 8.77 -8.07
CA GLY A 62 -12.37 9.04 -6.64
C GLY A 62 -12.43 7.77 -5.79
N ALA A 63 -12.04 6.62 -6.35
CA ALA A 63 -12.17 5.32 -5.71
C ALA A 63 -10.94 4.98 -4.85
N GLY A 64 -9.78 5.54 -5.18
CA GLY A 64 -8.52 5.23 -4.53
C GLY A 64 -7.31 5.56 -5.40
N GLU A 65 -6.18 4.91 -5.10
CA GLU A 65 -4.90 5.07 -5.79
C GLU A 65 -4.15 3.74 -5.92
N LEU A 66 -3.23 3.69 -6.88
CA LEU A 66 -2.26 2.62 -7.00
C LEU A 66 -1.04 2.96 -6.13
N GLY A 67 -0.61 2.03 -5.28
CA GLY A 67 0.62 2.15 -4.51
C GLY A 67 1.84 1.66 -5.29
N GLU A 68 2.92 1.37 -4.57
CA GLU A 68 4.13 0.80 -5.17
C GLU A 68 3.84 -0.60 -5.74
N THR A 69 4.42 -0.91 -6.90
CA THR A 69 4.38 -2.26 -7.47
C THR A 69 5.58 -3.03 -6.96
N GLU A 70 5.36 -4.26 -6.51
CA GLU A 70 6.44 -5.19 -6.17
C GLU A 70 6.64 -6.18 -7.32
N LEU A 71 7.89 -6.30 -7.78
CA LEU A 71 8.28 -7.17 -8.89
C LEU A 71 9.47 -8.03 -8.47
N HIS A 72 9.30 -9.34 -8.58
CA HIS A 72 10.39 -10.28 -8.31
C HIS A 72 11.31 -10.42 -9.54
N ARG A 73 12.62 -10.44 -9.28
CA ARG A 73 13.67 -10.44 -10.31
C ARG A 73 13.69 -11.65 -11.23
N ASP A 74 13.04 -12.74 -10.82
CA ASP A 74 12.91 -13.96 -11.62
C ASP A 74 11.83 -13.84 -12.70
N GLY A 75 11.08 -12.74 -12.73
CA GLY A 75 10.11 -12.45 -13.79
C GLY A 75 9.02 -13.52 -13.85
N ASN A 76 8.49 -13.92 -12.69
CA ASN A 76 7.35 -14.84 -12.60
C ASN A 76 6.36 -14.47 -11.48
N ASP A 77 6.57 -13.35 -10.79
CA ASP A 77 5.75 -13.00 -9.63
C ASP A 77 5.73 -11.48 -9.42
N GLY A 78 4.52 -10.90 -9.42
CA GLY A 78 4.30 -9.47 -9.29
C GLY A 78 3.04 -9.14 -8.51
N TYR A 79 3.08 -8.01 -7.82
CA TYR A 79 1.97 -7.52 -7.00
C TYR A 79 1.64 -6.06 -7.32
N LEU A 80 0.36 -5.79 -7.59
CA LEU A 80 -0.22 -4.43 -7.59
C LEU A 80 -1.03 -4.24 -6.32
N TYR A 81 -0.77 -3.15 -5.59
CA TYR A 81 -1.51 -2.79 -4.39
C TYR A 81 -2.36 -1.56 -4.63
N LEU A 82 -3.68 -1.66 -4.43
CA LEU A 82 -4.58 -0.52 -4.51
C LEU A 82 -5.18 -0.17 -3.16
N TYR A 83 -5.15 1.12 -2.86
CA TYR A 83 -5.57 1.72 -1.60
C TYR A 83 -6.83 2.55 -1.82
N GLY A 84 -7.79 2.46 -0.91
CA GLY A 84 -9.05 3.18 -0.99
C GLY A 84 -10.00 2.80 0.13
N ALA A 85 -11.11 3.53 0.25
CA ALA A 85 -12.08 3.32 1.33
C ALA A 85 -12.99 2.09 1.14
N SER A 86 -13.08 1.55 -0.09
CA SER A 86 -13.95 0.42 -0.42
C SER A 86 -13.29 -0.47 -1.45
N ALA A 87 -13.00 -1.72 -1.07
CA ALA A 87 -12.47 -2.75 -1.98
C ALA A 87 -13.39 -2.95 -3.18
N ASP A 88 -14.70 -2.98 -2.97
CA ASP A 88 -15.68 -3.24 -4.04
C ASP A 88 -15.74 -2.10 -5.06
N ARG A 89 -15.74 -0.84 -4.61
CA ARG A 89 -15.70 0.32 -5.53
C ARG A 89 -14.39 0.35 -6.30
N LEU A 90 -13.27 0.11 -5.62
CA LEU A 90 -11.95 0.14 -6.23
C LEU A 90 -11.80 -0.99 -7.26
N TYR A 91 -12.23 -2.20 -6.91
CA TYR A 91 -12.21 -3.35 -7.80
C TYR A 91 -13.16 -3.18 -9.00
N ALA A 92 -14.35 -2.61 -8.82
CA ALA A 92 -15.27 -2.35 -9.92
C ALA A 92 -14.64 -1.47 -11.03
N VAL A 93 -13.80 -0.50 -10.65
CA VAL A 93 -13.05 0.35 -11.59
C VAL A 93 -11.85 -0.39 -12.20
N ALA A 94 -11.08 -1.12 -11.38
CA ALA A 94 -9.86 -1.79 -11.81
C ALA A 94 -10.14 -3.03 -12.70
N ARG A 95 -11.18 -3.80 -12.39
CA ARG A 95 -11.51 -5.08 -13.03
C ARG A 95 -11.50 -5.05 -14.56
N PRO A 96 -12.21 -4.15 -15.26
CA PRO A 96 -12.19 -4.15 -16.73
C PRO A 96 -10.80 -3.86 -17.31
N ILE A 97 -9.97 -3.08 -16.63
CA ILE A 97 -8.59 -2.79 -17.06
C ILE A 97 -7.74 -4.05 -16.90
N LEU A 98 -7.81 -4.70 -15.73
CA LEU A 98 -7.11 -5.95 -15.43
C LEU A 98 -7.49 -7.06 -16.42
N LYS A 99 -8.79 -7.23 -16.71
CA LYS A 99 -9.26 -8.22 -17.69
C LYS A 99 -8.77 -7.93 -19.12
N SER A 100 -8.60 -6.66 -19.48
CA SER A 100 -8.03 -6.27 -20.78
C SER A 100 -6.52 -6.52 -20.89
N SER A 101 -5.82 -6.72 -19.76
CA SER A 101 -4.41 -7.09 -19.69
C SER A 101 -4.20 -8.59 -19.88
N GLY A 102 -4.85 -9.16 -20.91
CA GLY A 102 -4.83 -10.59 -21.25
C GLY A 102 -3.47 -11.15 -21.71
N TRP A 103 -2.38 -10.52 -21.31
CA TRP A 103 -0.99 -10.96 -21.47
C TRP A 103 -0.38 -11.41 -20.14
N LEU A 104 -0.90 -10.92 -19.00
CA LEU A 104 -0.58 -11.44 -17.68
C LEU A 104 -1.20 -12.83 -17.48
N THR A 105 -0.50 -13.70 -16.76
CA THR A 105 -0.97 -15.04 -16.36
C THR A 105 -1.08 -15.13 -14.84
N GLY A 106 -1.65 -16.24 -14.34
CA GLY A 106 -1.74 -16.48 -12.89
C GLY A 106 -2.56 -15.46 -12.10
N MET A 107 -3.34 -14.59 -12.76
CA MET A 107 -3.86 -13.41 -12.07
C MET A 107 -4.88 -13.76 -10.98
N GLU A 108 -4.56 -13.42 -9.74
CA GLU A 108 -5.43 -13.54 -8.58
C GLU A 108 -5.69 -12.17 -7.96
N VAL A 109 -6.93 -11.96 -7.51
CA VAL A 109 -7.35 -10.72 -6.86
C VAL A 109 -7.75 -11.04 -5.44
N THR A 110 -7.16 -10.34 -4.48
CA THR A 110 -7.58 -10.34 -3.08
C THR A 110 -8.32 -9.05 -2.77
N LEU A 111 -9.55 -9.16 -2.28
CA LEU A 111 -10.35 -8.04 -1.77
C LEU A 111 -10.38 -8.10 -0.24
N ARG A 112 -9.92 -7.03 0.41
CA ARG A 112 -9.96 -6.90 1.87
C ARG A 112 -11.10 -5.97 2.26
N ARG A 113 -12.08 -6.52 2.96
CA ARG A 113 -13.25 -5.84 3.52
C ARG A 113 -13.24 -5.97 5.04
N ASP A 114 -14.15 -5.27 5.71
CA ASP A 114 -14.29 -5.39 7.18
C ASP A 114 -14.65 -6.81 7.62
N ALA A 115 -15.40 -7.54 6.79
CA ALA A 115 -15.76 -8.94 7.03
C ALA A 115 -14.60 -9.94 6.84
N GLY A 116 -13.47 -9.51 6.25
CA GLY A 116 -12.32 -10.36 5.96
C GLY A 116 -11.74 -10.17 4.56
N ALA A 117 -10.79 -11.04 4.21
CA ALA A 117 -10.17 -11.07 2.89
C ALA A 117 -10.69 -12.25 2.06
N GLU A 118 -10.90 -12.00 0.77
CA GLU A 118 -11.33 -13.00 -0.21
C GLU A 118 -10.39 -12.96 -1.42
N THR A 119 -9.80 -14.10 -1.77
CA THR A 119 -8.95 -14.24 -2.96
C THR A 119 -9.65 -15.09 -4.01
N PHE A 120 -9.62 -14.65 -5.27
CA PHE A 120 -10.18 -15.39 -6.38
C PHE A 120 -9.40 -15.16 -7.68
N PRO A 121 -9.36 -16.16 -8.59
CA PRO A 121 -8.70 -15.99 -9.88
C PRO A 121 -9.49 -15.04 -10.78
N LEU A 122 -8.78 -14.11 -11.45
CA LEU A 122 -9.37 -13.26 -12.48
C LEU A 122 -9.30 -13.94 -13.85
N ARG A 123 -10.37 -14.66 -14.20
CA ARG A 123 -10.47 -15.29 -15.52
C ARG A 123 -10.59 -14.27 -16.65
N ARG A 124 -9.89 -14.53 -17.76
CA ARG A 124 -10.09 -13.82 -19.03
C ARG A 124 -11.50 -14.10 -19.55
N ASP A 125 -12.13 -13.10 -20.14
CA ASP A 125 -13.34 -13.33 -20.91
C ASP A 125 -12.99 -14.17 -22.15
N GLY A 126 -13.61 -15.34 -22.29
CA GLY A 126 -13.42 -16.25 -23.43
C GLY A 126 -12.63 -17.53 -23.16
N ALA A 127 -12.11 -17.76 -21.95
CA ALA A 127 -11.59 -19.07 -21.58
C ALA A 127 -12.76 -20.02 -21.23
N ARG A 128 -13.22 -20.78 -22.22
CA ARG A 128 -14.04 -21.99 -22.03
C ARG A 128 -13.12 -23.20 -21.86
#